data_AF-X5A1Y5-F1
#
_entry.id   AF-X5A1Y5-F1
#
_cell.length_a   1.000
_cell.length_b   1.000
_cell.length_c   1.000
_cell.angle_alpha   90.00
_cell.angle_beta   90.00
_cell.angle_gamma   90.00
#
_symmetry.space_group_name_H-M   'P 1'
#
loop_
_entity.id
_entity.type
_entity.pdbx_description
1 polymer ?
#
loop_
_entity_poly.entity_id
_entity_poly.type
_entity_poly.pdbx_seq_one_letter_code
_entity_poly.pdbx_strand_id
1 'polypeptide(L)'
;MIIFLNGDQNGIDMSTLSGVEREIVEKKQRSPETYVYESPAALAFELNMRRRIVEAAVALDASGVTFVRFENTRGNRYFWSRTNKGGLLLNNGVLPSDAINDIFRNGRMYAFECATAVVVVLYKGVLDALGEEVFNSYFRNLLLYDWQYDRDLQLTAINNREEAYPGDVQYFKNPDHDPNKPEWQGENVIVLDKGMYYGHGIGITTTEGMITVLNRKRVPGSRTSAYLLDKTFSPDFEYLRRLSAGRSLPSAAGRYTGYTVVIKIGSHNYRM
;
A
#
# COMPACT_ATOMS: atom_id res chain seq x y z
N MET A 1 -5.14 -22.93 -4.68
CA MET A 1 -4.22 -23.68 -5.60
C MET A 1 -3.44 -22.72 -6.50
N ILE A 2 -2.13 -22.90 -6.66
CA ILE A 2 -1.28 -22.09 -7.56
C ILE A 2 -1.13 -22.83 -8.89
N ILE A 3 -1.32 -22.14 -10.01
CA ILE A 3 -1.23 -22.67 -11.38
C ILE A 3 -0.31 -21.81 -12.23
N PHE A 4 0.57 -22.44 -13.02
CA PHE A 4 1.44 -21.78 -14.00
C PHE A 4 0.98 -22.06 -15.43
N LEU A 5 0.77 -21.02 -16.23
CA LEU A 5 0.26 -21.13 -17.60
C LEU A 5 1.28 -21.70 -18.61
N ASN A 6 2.57 -21.55 -18.34
CA ASN A 6 3.65 -22.06 -19.18
C ASN A 6 3.84 -23.59 -19.08
N GLY A 7 3.00 -24.28 -18.31
CA GLY A 7 3.09 -25.73 -18.10
C GLY A 7 4.25 -26.17 -17.20
N ASP A 8 4.95 -25.22 -16.57
CA ASP A 8 6.01 -25.54 -15.63
C ASP A 8 5.42 -26.16 -14.37
N GLN A 9 5.77 -27.44 -14.15
CA GLN A 9 5.37 -28.17 -12.96
C GLN A 9 6.39 -28.03 -11.83
N ASN A 10 7.55 -27.42 -12.08
CA ASN A 10 8.47 -27.06 -11.02
C ASN A 10 7.84 -25.91 -10.23
N GLY A 11 7.39 -26.24 -9.02
CA GLY A 11 6.93 -25.26 -8.06
C GLY A 11 8.05 -24.31 -7.62
N ILE A 12 7.72 -23.38 -6.72
CA ILE A 12 8.73 -22.55 -6.08
C ILE A 12 9.48 -23.36 -5.02
N ASP A 13 10.81 -23.25 -5.00
CA ASP A 13 11.64 -23.82 -3.95
C ASP A 13 11.46 -23.03 -2.64
N MET A 14 10.65 -23.60 -1.73
CA MET A 14 10.32 -23.03 -0.42
C MET A 14 11.54 -22.79 0.49
N SER A 15 12.68 -23.46 0.24
CA SER A 15 13.91 -23.30 1.02
C SER A 15 14.63 -21.97 0.73
N THR A 16 14.43 -21.41 -0.46
CA THR A 16 15.03 -20.15 -0.91
C THR A 16 14.22 -18.92 -0.51
N LEU A 17 12.98 -19.11 -0.05
CA LEU A 17 12.08 -18.02 0.34
C LEU A 17 12.41 -17.45 1.71
N SER A 18 12.27 -16.13 1.84
CA SER A 18 12.23 -15.46 3.14
C SER A 18 11.00 -15.89 3.96
N GLY A 19 10.98 -15.52 5.24
CA GLY A 19 9.83 -15.83 6.12
C GLY A 19 8.50 -15.28 5.60
N VAL A 20 8.49 -14.03 5.13
CA VAL A 20 7.30 -13.36 4.57
C VAL A 20 6.82 -14.07 3.30
N GLU A 21 7.74 -14.37 2.38
CA GLU A 21 7.41 -15.02 1.11
C GLU A 21 6.88 -16.44 1.33
N ARG A 22 7.47 -17.18 2.28
CA ARG A 22 7.01 -18.51 2.68
C ARG A 22 5.59 -18.46 3.25
N GLU A 23 5.30 -17.53 4.15
CA GLU A 23 3.96 -17.33 4.71
C GLU A 23 2.93 -17.08 3.61
N ILE A 24 3.25 -16.23 2.62
CA ILE A 24 2.38 -15.95 1.48
C ILE A 24 2.09 -17.22 0.68
N VAL A 25 3.13 -17.98 0.31
CA VAL A 25 2.95 -19.20 -0.50
C VAL A 25 2.14 -20.25 0.25
N GLU A 26 2.45 -20.50 1.53
CA GLU A 26 1.68 -21.43 2.35
C GLU A 26 0.22 -21.01 2.48
N LYS A 27 -0.05 -19.71 2.66
CA LYS A 27 -1.41 -19.19 2.73
C LYS A 27 -2.16 -19.37 1.40
N LYS A 28 -1.53 -19.06 0.25
CA LYS A 28 -2.12 -19.29 -1.09
C LYS A 28 -2.37 -20.78 -1.39
N GLN A 29 -1.54 -21.67 -0.85
CA GLN A 29 -1.72 -23.13 -0.99
C GLN A 29 -2.91 -23.64 -0.18
N ARG A 30 -3.15 -23.09 1.02
CA ARG A 30 -4.29 -23.43 1.88
C ARG A 30 -5.59 -22.73 1.48
N SER A 31 -5.50 -21.64 0.72
CA SER A 31 -6.65 -20.88 0.23
C SER A 31 -7.51 -21.71 -0.74
N PRO A 32 -8.85 -21.58 -0.68
CA PRO A 32 -9.75 -22.18 -1.65
C PRO A 32 -9.65 -21.53 -3.04
N GLU A 33 -9.05 -20.36 -3.15
CA GLU A 33 -8.91 -19.61 -4.39
C GLU A 33 -7.85 -20.22 -5.33
N THR A 34 -8.01 -19.95 -6.62
CA THR A 34 -7.02 -20.33 -7.64
C THR A 34 -6.18 -19.12 -8.04
N TYR A 35 -4.86 -19.23 -7.87
CA TYR A 35 -3.89 -18.22 -8.25
C TYR A 35 -3.21 -18.61 -9.54
N VAL A 36 -3.43 -17.84 -10.60
CA VAL A 36 -2.89 -18.12 -11.93
C VAL A 36 -1.75 -17.16 -12.24
N TYR A 37 -0.61 -17.73 -12.61
CA TYR A 37 0.60 -16.99 -12.96
C TYR A 37 1.07 -17.35 -14.38
N GLU A 38 1.67 -16.41 -15.09
CA GLU A 38 2.27 -16.71 -16.41
C GLU A 38 3.43 -17.70 -16.31
N SER A 39 4.19 -17.64 -15.21
CA SER A 39 5.37 -18.48 -14.96
C SER A 39 5.76 -18.44 -13.47
N PRO A 40 6.64 -19.35 -12.99
CA PRO A 40 7.22 -19.25 -11.65
C PRO A 40 7.91 -17.91 -11.38
N ALA A 41 8.54 -17.30 -12.40
CA ALA A 41 9.16 -15.98 -12.30
C ALA A 41 8.13 -14.87 -12.01
N ALA A 42 6.89 -15.00 -12.48
CA ALA A 42 5.83 -14.04 -12.17
C ALA A 42 5.40 -14.11 -10.70
N LEU A 43 5.26 -15.32 -10.15
CA LEU A 43 5.02 -15.50 -8.72
C LEU A 43 6.22 -15.01 -7.89
N ALA A 44 7.45 -15.32 -8.28
CA ALA A 44 8.65 -14.83 -7.61
C ALA A 44 8.71 -13.29 -7.58
N PHE A 45 8.28 -12.62 -8.65
CA PHE A 45 8.17 -11.17 -8.71
C PHE A 45 7.12 -10.62 -7.72
N GLU A 46 5.91 -11.21 -7.68
CA GLU A 46 4.89 -10.84 -6.68
C GLU A 46 5.43 -10.99 -5.26
N LEU A 47 6.03 -12.15 -4.95
CA LEU A 47 6.59 -12.44 -3.62
C LEU A 47 7.66 -11.42 -3.22
N ASN A 48 8.58 -11.11 -4.14
CA ASN A 48 9.63 -10.12 -3.91
C ASN A 48 9.04 -8.73 -3.63
N MET A 49 8.08 -8.27 -4.44
CA MET A 49 7.47 -6.97 -4.28
C MET A 49 6.68 -6.86 -2.97
N ARG A 50 5.90 -7.90 -2.63
CA ARG A 50 5.18 -7.98 -1.35
C ARG A 50 6.13 -7.85 -0.17
N ARG A 51 7.25 -8.59 -0.19
CA ARG A 51 8.30 -8.47 0.83
C ARG A 51 8.86 -7.05 0.90
N ARG A 52 9.12 -6.39 -0.23
CA ARG A 52 9.58 -4.99 -0.27
C ARG A 52 8.57 -4.01 0.32
N ILE A 53 7.28 -4.22 0.09
CA ILE A 53 6.20 -3.40 0.67
C ILE A 53 6.16 -3.57 2.20
N VAL A 54 6.29 -4.80 2.70
CA VAL A 54 6.37 -5.09 4.15
C VAL A 54 7.61 -4.42 4.76
N GLU A 55 8.77 -4.55 4.13
CA GLU A 55 10.02 -3.89 4.56
C GLU A 55 9.86 -2.36 4.58
N ALA A 56 9.20 -1.78 3.58
CA ALA A 56 8.91 -0.35 3.51
C ALA A 56 7.96 0.10 4.63
N ALA A 57 6.91 -0.66 4.95
CA ALA A 57 6.02 -0.33 6.06
C ALA A 57 6.78 -0.24 7.39
N VAL A 58 7.61 -1.25 7.68
CA VAL A 58 8.47 -1.29 8.88
C VAL A 58 9.48 -0.14 8.88
N ALA A 59 10.11 0.15 7.74
CA ALA A 59 11.06 1.24 7.62
C ALA A 59 10.40 2.62 7.81
N LEU A 60 9.17 2.81 7.31
CA LEU A 60 8.45 4.07 7.49
C LEU A 60 8.07 4.28 8.96
N ASP A 61 7.62 3.25 9.66
CA ASP A 61 7.35 3.29 11.10
C ASP A 61 8.60 3.73 11.90
N ALA A 62 9.78 3.21 11.53
CA ALA A 62 11.05 3.53 12.17
C ALA A 62 11.67 4.89 11.75
N SER A 63 11.22 5.48 10.64
CA SER A 63 11.85 6.67 10.02
C SER A 63 11.68 7.97 10.83
N GLY A 64 10.71 8.01 11.75
CA GLY A 64 10.34 9.21 12.50
C GLY A 64 9.44 10.19 11.74
N VAL A 65 8.84 9.77 10.62
CA VAL A 65 7.69 10.46 10.02
C VAL A 65 6.54 10.49 11.02
N THR A 66 5.86 11.63 11.14
CA THR A 66 4.74 11.81 12.08
C THR A 66 3.41 11.99 11.39
N PHE A 67 2.34 11.45 11.97
CA PHE A 67 0.98 11.70 11.49
C PHE A 67 0.56 13.16 11.69
N VAL A 68 -0.05 13.77 10.67
CA VAL A 68 -0.73 15.07 10.75
C VAL A 68 -1.92 15.14 9.78
N ARG A 69 -2.87 16.04 10.06
CA ARG A 69 -3.93 16.42 9.09
C ARG A 69 -3.34 17.18 7.90
N PHE A 70 -4.05 17.21 6.76
CA PHE A 70 -3.57 17.85 5.52
C PHE A 70 -3.11 19.31 5.67
N GLU A 71 -3.83 20.10 6.47
CA GLU A 71 -3.48 21.49 6.80
C GLU A 71 -2.08 21.65 7.43
N ASN A 72 -1.53 20.58 8.01
CA ASN A 72 -0.22 20.55 8.67
C ASN A 72 0.79 19.64 7.96
N THR A 73 0.45 19.06 6.80
CA THR A 73 1.38 18.25 6.00
C THR A 73 2.67 19.02 5.74
N ARG A 74 3.82 18.35 5.85
CA ARG A 74 5.13 18.91 5.51
C ARG A 74 6.03 17.85 4.92
N GLY A 75 7.00 18.28 4.14
CA GLY A 75 8.05 17.45 3.57
C GLY A 75 9.32 18.24 3.30
N ASN A 76 10.39 17.54 2.94
CA ASN A 76 11.64 18.20 2.58
C ASN A 76 11.47 19.04 1.31
N ARG A 77 11.59 20.37 1.45
CA ARG A 77 11.35 21.34 0.36
C ARG A 77 12.28 21.21 -0.83
N TYR A 78 13.41 20.51 -0.67
CA TYR A 78 14.29 20.21 -1.80
C TYR A 78 13.60 19.27 -2.80
N PHE A 79 12.89 18.26 -2.29
CA PHE A 79 12.23 17.24 -3.09
C PHE A 79 10.76 17.58 -3.39
N TRP A 80 10.06 18.23 -2.45
CA TRP A 80 8.61 18.36 -2.49
C TRP A 80 8.14 19.81 -2.28
N SER A 81 7.18 20.23 -3.10
CA SER A 81 6.39 21.45 -2.91
C SER A 81 5.05 21.11 -2.29
N ARG A 82 4.73 21.74 -1.15
CA ARG A 82 3.43 21.55 -0.50
C ARG A 82 2.36 22.36 -1.23
N THR A 83 1.29 21.70 -1.65
CA THR A 83 0.13 22.36 -2.28
C THR A 83 -0.78 23.02 -1.23
N ASN A 84 -1.65 23.93 -1.67
CA ASN A 84 -2.62 24.59 -0.78
C ASN A 84 -3.59 23.61 -0.09
N LYS A 85 -3.76 22.41 -0.66
CA LYS A 85 -4.60 21.35 -0.09
C LYS A 85 -3.83 20.42 0.85
N GLY A 86 -2.52 20.62 1.04
CA GLY A 86 -1.70 19.77 1.90
C GLY A 86 -1.16 18.51 1.23
N GLY A 87 -1.12 18.48 -0.10
CA GLY A 87 -0.40 17.44 -0.86
C GLY A 87 1.07 17.80 -1.04
N LEU A 88 1.94 16.80 -1.23
CA LEU A 88 3.36 16.99 -1.56
C LEU A 88 3.57 16.68 -3.05
N LEU A 89 3.76 17.72 -3.84
CA LEU A 89 4.06 17.64 -5.27
C LEU A 89 5.56 17.52 -5.49
N LEU A 90 6.00 16.54 -6.27
CA LEU A 90 7.41 16.39 -6.63
C LEU A 90 7.92 17.64 -7.36
N ASN A 91 9.10 18.13 -6.98
CA ASN A 91 9.71 19.28 -7.62
C ASN A 91 10.25 18.91 -9.01
N ASN A 92 10.18 19.86 -9.95
CA ASN A 92 10.71 19.68 -11.30
C ASN A 92 12.21 19.35 -11.28
N GLY A 93 12.60 18.34 -12.08
CA GLY A 93 14.00 17.92 -12.22
C GLY A 93 14.53 17.03 -11.10
N VAL A 94 13.73 16.74 -10.08
CA VAL A 94 14.07 15.78 -9.03
C VAL A 94 13.72 14.36 -9.48
N LEU A 95 14.62 13.41 -9.23
CA LEU A 95 14.33 12.00 -9.49
C LEU A 95 13.29 11.47 -8.49
N PRO A 96 12.20 10.82 -8.96
CA PRO A 96 11.18 10.23 -8.10
C PRO A 96 11.74 9.27 -7.04
N SER A 97 12.71 8.44 -7.44
CA SER A 97 13.40 7.51 -6.53
C SER A 97 14.13 8.22 -5.39
N ASP A 98 14.87 9.29 -5.67
CA ASP A 98 15.55 10.09 -4.64
C ASP A 98 14.56 10.71 -3.66
N ALA A 99 13.47 11.28 -4.19
CA ALA A 99 12.44 11.93 -3.37
C ALA A 99 11.71 10.94 -2.45
N ILE A 100 11.40 9.74 -2.94
CA ILE A 100 10.81 8.67 -2.13
C ILE A 100 11.83 8.17 -1.09
N ASN A 101 13.07 7.88 -1.49
CA ASN A 101 14.12 7.44 -0.58
C ASN A 101 14.41 8.45 0.54
N ASP A 102 14.32 9.75 0.25
CA ASP A 102 14.51 10.81 1.24
C ASP A 102 13.48 10.74 2.39
N ILE A 103 12.24 10.32 2.12
CA ILE A 103 11.21 10.16 3.16
C ILE A 103 11.66 9.15 4.22
N PHE A 104 12.28 8.04 3.80
CA PHE A 104 12.73 6.99 4.72
C PHE A 104 14.03 7.36 5.44
N ARG A 105 14.92 8.11 4.78
CA ARG A 105 16.21 8.54 5.35
C ARG A 105 16.07 9.73 6.30
N ASN A 106 15.19 10.66 5.96
CA ASN A 106 15.00 11.94 6.65
C ASN A 106 13.58 12.09 7.20
N GLY A 107 12.96 10.99 7.67
CA GLY A 107 11.55 10.94 8.04
C GLY A 107 11.07 12.05 8.98
N ARG A 108 11.92 12.51 9.89
CA ARG A 108 11.61 13.66 10.78
C ARG A 108 11.32 14.97 10.04
N MET A 109 11.75 15.13 8.79
CA MET A 109 11.41 16.28 7.94
C MET A 109 9.99 16.20 7.36
N TYR A 110 9.33 15.05 7.49
CA TYR A 110 8.05 14.75 6.89
C TYR A 110 6.96 14.54 7.94
N ALA A 111 5.75 14.95 7.57
CA ALA A 111 4.54 14.60 8.30
C ALA A 111 3.37 14.61 7.30
N PHE A 112 2.57 13.56 7.28
CA PHE A 112 1.39 13.43 6.41
C PHE A 112 0.36 12.49 7.04
N GLU A 113 -0.80 12.35 6.40
CA GLU A 113 -1.89 11.50 6.89
C GLU A 113 -1.75 10.02 6.45
N CYS A 114 -2.64 9.16 6.94
CA CYS A 114 -2.51 7.71 6.83
C CYS A 114 -2.65 7.14 5.40
N ALA A 115 -3.55 7.66 4.56
CA ALA A 115 -3.65 7.29 3.16
C ALA A 115 -2.39 7.66 2.38
N THR A 116 -1.85 8.87 2.55
CA THR A 116 -0.56 9.28 1.97
C THR A 116 0.55 8.32 2.42
N ALA A 117 0.59 7.94 3.69
CA ALA A 117 1.61 7.02 4.20
C ALA A 117 1.55 5.66 3.51
N VAL A 118 0.35 5.12 3.28
CA VAL A 118 0.18 3.88 2.51
C VAL A 118 0.70 4.03 1.09
N VAL A 119 0.38 5.13 0.40
CA VAL A 119 0.89 5.40 -0.96
C VAL A 119 2.43 5.47 -0.97
N VAL A 120 3.05 6.12 0.02
CA VAL A 120 4.51 6.19 0.17
C VAL A 120 5.12 4.80 0.36
N VAL A 121 4.52 3.96 1.20
CA VAL A 121 4.97 2.57 1.40
C VAL A 121 4.89 1.77 0.11
N LEU A 122 3.78 1.90 -0.63
CA LEU A 122 3.59 1.21 -1.91
C LEU A 122 4.62 1.67 -2.94
N TYR A 123 4.86 2.97 -3.09
CA TYR A 123 5.89 3.47 -4.00
C TYR A 123 7.29 2.99 -3.62
N LYS A 124 7.61 2.93 -2.33
CA LYS A 124 8.89 2.40 -1.88
C LYS A 124 9.04 0.91 -2.19
N GLY A 125 7.98 0.13 -1.98
CA GLY A 125 7.96 -1.29 -2.32
C GLY A 125 8.13 -1.52 -3.83
N VAL A 126 7.46 -0.72 -4.66
CA VAL A 126 7.58 -0.75 -6.12
C VAL A 126 8.98 -0.32 -6.57
N LEU A 127 9.51 0.77 -6.03
CA LEU A 127 10.87 1.26 -6.31
C LEU A 127 11.92 0.18 -6.02
N ASP A 128 11.84 -0.47 -4.86
CA ASP A 128 12.83 -1.46 -4.43
C ASP A 128 12.68 -2.82 -5.14
N ALA A 129 11.55 -3.04 -5.84
CA ALA A 129 11.30 -4.22 -6.66
C ALA A 129 11.67 -4.00 -8.14
N LEU A 130 11.39 -2.81 -8.69
CA LEU A 130 11.64 -2.46 -10.10
C LEU A 130 13.04 -1.89 -10.34
N GLY A 131 13.64 -1.25 -9.33
CA GLY A 131 14.86 -0.48 -9.45
C GLY A 131 14.63 0.98 -9.88
N GLU A 132 15.62 1.83 -9.61
CA GLU A 132 15.52 3.29 -9.79
C GLU A 132 15.29 3.69 -11.25
N GLU A 133 15.95 3.04 -12.21
CA GLU A 133 15.84 3.38 -13.64
C GLU A 133 14.41 3.20 -14.16
N VAL A 134 13.82 2.03 -13.88
CA VAL A 134 12.43 1.73 -14.27
C VAL A 134 11.48 2.66 -13.52
N PHE A 135 11.66 2.82 -12.20
CA PHE A 135 10.79 3.67 -11.39
C PHE A 135 10.79 5.13 -11.88
N ASN A 136 11.97 5.72 -12.09
CA ASN A 136 12.10 7.09 -12.60
C ASN A 136 11.54 7.23 -14.02
N SER A 137 11.51 6.15 -14.81
CA SER A 137 11.00 6.17 -16.17
C SER A 137 9.48 6.20 -16.24
N TYR A 138 8.77 5.61 -15.27
CA TYR A 138 7.30 5.54 -15.29
C TYR A 138 6.65 6.52 -14.29
N PHE A 139 7.20 6.67 -13.07
CA PHE A 139 6.59 7.44 -11.98
C PHE A 139 7.05 8.91 -11.92
N ARG A 140 6.96 9.65 -13.04
CA ARG A 140 7.65 10.95 -13.21
C ARG A 140 7.03 12.14 -12.50
N ASN A 141 5.72 12.12 -12.22
CA ASN A 141 4.97 13.29 -11.75
C ASN A 141 4.22 12.99 -10.46
N LEU A 142 4.97 12.61 -9.41
CA LEU A 142 4.39 12.19 -8.15
C LEU A 142 3.69 13.34 -7.43
N LEU A 143 2.46 13.08 -7.00
CA LEU A 143 1.73 13.87 -6.02
C LEU A 143 1.33 12.94 -4.88
N LEU A 144 1.84 13.20 -3.68
CA LEU A 144 1.46 12.48 -2.47
C LEU A 144 0.31 13.24 -1.79
N TYR A 145 -0.91 12.72 -1.90
CA TYR A 145 -2.10 13.35 -1.33
C TYR A 145 -3.27 12.36 -1.25
N ASP A 146 -3.70 11.97 -0.05
CA ASP A 146 -4.80 10.98 0.13
C ASP A 146 -4.50 9.71 -0.69
N TRP A 147 -5.52 9.11 -1.30
CA TRP A 147 -5.42 8.05 -2.31
C TRP A 147 -5.10 8.56 -3.72
N GLN A 148 -4.53 9.75 -3.89
CA GLN A 148 -3.99 10.13 -5.19
C GLN A 148 -2.65 9.43 -5.39
N TYR A 149 -2.69 8.41 -6.25
CA TYR A 149 -1.52 7.70 -6.73
C TYR A 149 -1.41 7.84 -8.25
N ASP A 150 -0.20 7.67 -8.78
CA ASP A 150 0.09 7.66 -10.20
C ASP A 150 -0.68 6.50 -10.85
N ARG A 151 -1.24 6.72 -12.05
CA ARG A 151 -2.05 5.70 -12.73
C ARG A 151 -1.30 4.39 -12.93
N ASP A 152 0.03 4.45 -12.94
CA ASP A 152 0.91 3.30 -13.10
C ASP A 152 1.09 2.47 -11.81
N LEU A 153 0.54 2.85 -10.65
CA LEU A 153 0.52 1.96 -9.47
C LEU A 153 -0.52 0.83 -9.59
N GLN A 154 -1.58 1.03 -10.40
CA GLN A 154 -2.69 0.10 -10.64
C GLN A 154 -3.08 -0.77 -9.45
N LEU A 155 -3.88 -0.24 -8.53
CA LEU A 155 -4.42 -1.03 -7.42
C LEU A 155 -5.61 -1.90 -7.88
N THR A 156 -5.62 -3.14 -7.45
CA THR A 156 -6.74 -4.08 -7.58
C THR A 156 -7.47 -4.20 -6.25
N ALA A 157 -8.75 -4.56 -6.28
CA ALA A 157 -9.57 -4.76 -5.08
C ALA A 157 -10.26 -6.13 -5.13
N ILE A 158 -10.23 -6.82 -4.01
CA ILE A 158 -11.01 -8.04 -3.77
C ILE A 158 -11.92 -7.83 -2.56
N ASN A 159 -13.17 -8.26 -2.67
CA ASN A 159 -14.14 -8.22 -1.56
C ASN A 159 -14.01 -9.48 -0.71
N ASN A 160 -12.81 -9.71 -0.19
CA ASN A 160 -12.51 -10.81 0.72
C ASN A 160 -11.30 -10.43 1.57
N ARG A 161 -11.52 -10.19 2.86
CA ARG A 161 -10.43 -9.86 3.80
C ARG A 161 -9.56 -11.05 4.18
N GLU A 162 -10.09 -12.26 4.08
CA GLU A 162 -9.36 -13.48 4.42
C GLU A 162 -8.29 -13.80 3.37
N GLU A 163 -8.49 -13.29 2.15
CA GLU A 163 -7.51 -13.34 1.04
C GLU A 163 -6.53 -12.17 1.04
N ALA A 164 -6.23 -11.62 2.21
CA ALA A 164 -5.15 -10.66 2.40
C ALA A 164 -3.81 -11.32 2.68
N TYR A 165 -2.78 -10.84 2.02
CA TYR A 165 -1.41 -11.33 2.14
C TYR A 165 -0.50 -10.20 2.60
N PRO A 166 0.63 -10.50 3.27
CA PRO A 166 1.64 -9.50 3.55
C PRO A 166 1.94 -8.61 2.33
N GLY A 167 1.96 -7.30 2.53
CA GLY A 167 2.08 -6.27 1.50
C GLY A 167 0.75 -5.78 0.89
N ASP A 168 -0.40 -6.38 1.24
CA ASP A 168 -1.71 -5.84 0.87
C ASP A 168 -2.10 -4.66 1.76
N VAL A 169 -3.08 -3.88 1.29
CA VAL A 169 -3.75 -2.85 2.05
C VAL A 169 -5.13 -3.33 2.50
N GLN A 170 -5.48 -3.06 3.75
CA GLN A 170 -6.84 -3.20 4.27
C GLN A 170 -7.30 -1.95 5.02
N TYR A 171 -8.54 -1.97 5.51
CA TYR A 171 -9.11 -0.84 6.24
C TYR A 171 -9.89 -1.28 7.48
N PHE A 172 -9.53 -0.72 8.61
CA PHE A 172 -10.32 -0.81 9.84
C PHE A 172 -11.30 0.35 9.87
N LYS A 173 -12.60 0.06 9.94
CA LYS A 173 -13.65 1.07 10.06
C LYS A 173 -13.98 1.32 11.52
N ASN A 174 -14.14 2.59 11.90
CA ASN A 174 -14.64 3.02 13.20
C ASN A 174 -15.99 3.74 13.03
N PRO A 175 -17.11 3.01 13.06
CA PRO A 175 -18.41 3.55 12.66
C PRO A 175 -18.89 4.68 13.60
N ASP A 176 -18.61 4.56 14.89
CA ASP A 176 -19.07 5.49 15.93
C ASP A 176 -17.96 6.46 16.40
N HIS A 177 -16.99 6.76 15.53
CA HIS A 177 -15.95 7.75 15.82
C HIS A 177 -16.55 9.10 16.25
N ASP A 178 -15.85 9.83 17.12
CA ASP A 178 -16.24 11.18 17.51
C ASP A 178 -16.31 12.09 16.26
N PRO A 179 -17.48 12.69 15.93
CA PRO A 179 -17.64 13.53 14.74
C PRO A 179 -16.70 14.74 14.70
N ASN A 180 -16.18 15.19 15.86
CA ASN A 180 -15.20 16.28 15.93
C ASN A 180 -13.76 15.82 15.66
N LYS A 181 -13.54 14.50 15.52
CA LYS A 181 -12.24 13.90 15.22
C LYS A 181 -12.36 12.98 14.01
N PRO A 182 -12.71 13.52 12.83
CA PRO A 182 -13.00 12.72 11.64
C PRO A 182 -11.80 11.86 11.21
N GLU A 183 -10.57 12.23 11.56
CA GLU A 183 -9.37 11.41 11.34
C GLU A 183 -9.44 10.01 11.97
N TRP A 184 -10.33 9.79 12.95
CA TRP A 184 -10.53 8.49 13.60
C TRP A 184 -11.71 7.69 13.05
N GLN A 185 -12.26 8.04 11.88
CA GLN A 185 -13.30 7.27 11.20
C GLN A 185 -12.86 5.85 10.78
N GLY A 186 -11.56 5.61 10.82
CA GLY A 186 -10.94 4.33 10.56
C GLY A 186 -9.45 4.49 10.30
N GLU A 187 -8.80 3.42 9.85
CA GLU A 187 -7.38 3.40 9.58
C GLU A 187 -7.08 2.53 8.35
N ASN A 188 -6.32 3.10 7.41
CA ASN A 188 -5.71 2.36 6.31
C ASN A 188 -4.47 1.62 6.84
N VAL A 189 -4.33 0.34 6.52
CA VAL A 189 -3.24 -0.47 7.05
C VAL A 189 -2.51 -1.25 5.98
N ILE A 190 -1.20 -1.44 6.15
CA ILE A 190 -0.43 -2.44 5.41
C ILE A 190 -0.43 -3.73 6.22
N VAL A 191 -0.80 -4.84 5.57
CA VAL A 191 -0.72 -6.19 6.14
C VAL A 191 0.75 -6.61 6.21
N LEU A 192 1.19 -7.08 7.38
CA LEU A 192 2.54 -7.60 7.63
C LEU A 192 2.48 -9.12 7.89
N ASP A 193 3.63 -9.74 8.14
CA ASP A 193 3.69 -11.15 8.55
C ASP A 193 3.08 -11.37 9.94
N LYS A 194 2.69 -12.62 10.23
CA LYS A 194 2.24 -13.07 11.56
C LYS A 194 1.04 -12.30 12.11
N GLY A 195 0.13 -11.85 11.24
CA GLY A 195 -1.11 -11.18 11.62
C GLY A 195 -0.91 -9.77 12.19
N MET A 196 0.22 -9.14 11.89
CA MET A 196 0.51 -7.75 12.27
C MET A 196 0.10 -6.79 11.15
N TYR A 197 -0.13 -5.53 11.54
CA TYR A 197 -0.52 -4.44 10.63
C TYR A 197 0.28 -3.20 10.96
N TYR A 198 0.68 -2.46 9.94
CA TYR A 198 1.16 -1.08 10.09
C TYR A 198 0.02 -0.11 9.79
N GLY A 199 -0.36 0.72 10.77
CA GLY A 199 -1.24 1.88 10.59
C GLY A 199 -0.51 3.18 10.95
N HIS A 200 -0.49 4.15 10.04
CA HIS A 200 0.35 5.34 10.22
C HIS A 200 -0.18 6.25 11.34
N GLY A 201 0.65 6.50 12.36
CA GLY A 201 0.26 7.23 13.57
C GLY A 201 -0.24 6.33 14.71
N ILE A 202 -0.57 5.07 14.42
CA ILE A 202 -0.83 4.02 15.43
C ILE A 202 0.41 3.16 15.66
N GLY A 203 1.15 2.89 14.58
CA GLY A 203 2.33 2.02 14.55
C GLY A 203 1.98 0.58 14.16
N ILE A 204 2.88 -0.33 14.49
CA ILE A 204 2.73 -1.76 14.18
C ILE A 204 1.99 -2.49 15.32
N THR A 205 0.86 -3.11 15.03
CA THR A 205 0.04 -3.81 16.02
C THR A 205 -0.84 -4.91 15.39
N THR A 206 -1.43 -5.78 16.22
CA THR A 206 -2.43 -6.77 15.80
C THR A 206 -3.79 -6.12 15.51
N THR A 207 -4.70 -6.91 14.93
CA THR A 207 -6.14 -6.60 14.79
C THR A 207 -6.75 -6.04 16.08
N GLU A 208 -6.54 -6.70 17.21
CA GLU A 208 -7.11 -6.32 18.52
C GLU A 208 -6.55 -4.98 18.99
N GLY A 209 -5.26 -4.75 18.79
CA GLY A 209 -4.64 -3.47 19.13
C GLY A 209 -5.17 -2.33 18.26
N MET A 210 -5.35 -2.57 16.95
CA MET A 210 -5.93 -1.59 16.03
C MET A 210 -7.37 -1.21 16.43
N ILE A 211 -8.20 -2.22 16.67
CA ILE A 211 -9.59 -2.03 17.15
C ILE A 211 -9.60 -1.31 18.51
N THR A 212 -8.69 -1.64 19.42
CA THR A 212 -8.59 -1.00 20.74
C THR A 212 -8.28 0.49 20.62
N VAL A 213 -7.34 0.88 19.76
CA VAL A 213 -6.99 2.29 19.54
C VAL A 213 -8.18 3.06 18.95
N LEU A 214 -8.82 2.51 17.91
CA LEU A 214 -9.98 3.14 17.27
C LEU A 214 -11.18 3.26 18.22
N ASN A 215 -11.45 2.22 19.03
CA ASN A 215 -12.57 2.22 19.97
C ASN A 215 -12.45 3.28 21.06
N ARG A 216 -11.23 3.71 21.41
CA ARG A 216 -10.98 4.82 22.36
C ARG A 216 -11.33 6.20 21.79
N LYS A 217 -11.63 6.28 20.50
CA LYS A 217 -11.90 7.52 19.77
C LYS A 217 -13.37 7.64 19.34
N ARG A 218 -14.23 6.79 19.91
CA ARG A 218 -15.68 6.80 19.69
C ARG A 218 -16.38 7.86 20.54
N VAL A 219 -17.62 8.15 20.19
CA VAL A 219 -18.52 8.96 21.03
C VAL A 219 -18.76 8.30 22.40
N PRO A 220 -18.95 9.09 23.49
CA PRO A 220 -19.22 8.54 24.81
C PRO A 220 -20.42 7.58 24.82
N GLY A 221 -20.27 6.44 25.50
CA GLY A 221 -21.34 5.44 25.62
C GLY A 221 -21.51 4.51 24.41
N SER A 222 -20.76 4.68 23.33
CA SER A 222 -20.86 3.79 22.16
C SER A 222 -20.54 2.32 22.51
N ARG A 223 -21.38 1.41 22.02
CA ARG A 223 -21.20 -0.04 22.10
C ARG A 223 -20.83 -0.68 20.74
N THR A 224 -20.81 0.09 19.66
CA THR A 224 -20.43 -0.39 18.33
C THR A 224 -18.91 -0.40 18.17
N SER A 225 -18.30 -1.58 18.06
CA SER A 225 -16.86 -1.70 17.88
C SER A 225 -16.42 -1.27 16.48
N ALA A 226 -15.20 -0.74 16.38
CA ALA A 226 -14.43 -0.75 15.15
C ALA A 226 -14.18 -2.19 14.68
N TYR A 227 -14.01 -2.36 13.37
CA TYR A 227 -13.87 -3.68 12.73
C TYR A 227 -13.12 -3.59 11.39
N LEU A 228 -12.47 -4.69 11.00
CA LEU A 228 -11.82 -4.84 9.70
C LEU A 228 -12.88 -5.03 8.60
N LEU A 229 -12.86 -4.18 7.57
CA LEU A 229 -13.74 -4.32 6.42
C LEU A 229 -13.42 -5.60 5.65
N ASP A 230 -14.44 -6.16 5.01
CA ASP A 230 -14.30 -7.31 4.11
C ASP A 230 -13.77 -6.91 2.73
N LYS A 231 -12.59 -6.29 2.71
CA LYS A 231 -11.99 -5.76 1.49
C LYS A 231 -10.47 -5.66 1.60
N THR A 232 -9.81 -6.09 0.54
CA THR A 232 -8.35 -6.11 0.43
C THR A 232 -7.94 -5.48 -0.89
N PHE A 233 -6.81 -4.78 -0.88
CA PHE A 233 -6.28 -4.09 -2.04
C PHE A 233 -4.80 -4.40 -2.21
N SER A 234 -4.35 -4.46 -3.45
CA SER A 234 -2.96 -4.79 -3.77
C SER A 234 -2.53 -4.14 -5.08
N PRO A 235 -1.23 -3.87 -5.29
CA PRO A 235 -0.73 -3.53 -6.61
C PRO A 235 -1.00 -4.64 -7.63
N ASP A 236 -1.21 -4.27 -8.89
CA ASP A 236 -1.21 -5.23 -9.99
C ASP A 236 0.23 -5.67 -10.28
N PHE A 237 0.64 -6.75 -9.59
CA PHE A 237 1.99 -7.29 -9.68
C PHE A 237 2.38 -7.71 -11.10
N GLU A 238 1.42 -8.23 -11.88
CA GLU A 238 1.69 -8.68 -13.24
C GLU A 238 1.87 -7.49 -14.19
N TYR A 239 1.05 -6.44 -14.04
CA TYR A 239 1.26 -5.18 -14.73
C TYR A 239 2.64 -4.59 -14.43
N LEU A 240 3.01 -4.48 -13.14
CA LEU A 240 4.29 -3.92 -12.73
C LEU A 240 5.48 -4.76 -13.21
N ARG A 241 5.35 -6.09 -13.25
CA ARG A 241 6.36 -6.99 -13.83
C ARG A 241 6.56 -6.76 -15.32
N ARG A 242 5.51 -6.37 -16.07
CA ARG A 242 5.66 -6.06 -17.50
C ARG A 242 6.38 -4.75 -17.73
N LEU A 243 6.22 -3.77 -16.84
CA LEU A 243 6.97 -2.52 -16.90
C LEU A 243 8.48 -2.77 -16.78
N SER A 244 8.92 -3.64 -15.86
CA SER A 244 10.35 -3.97 -15.71
C SER A 244 10.93 -4.71 -16.91
N ALA A 245 10.12 -5.44 -17.67
CA ALA A 245 10.56 -6.16 -18.86
C ALA A 245 10.65 -5.26 -20.12
N GLY A 246 10.37 -3.95 -20.03
CA GLY A 246 10.38 -3.04 -21.17
C GLY A 246 9.40 -3.40 -22.29
N ARG A 247 8.39 -4.24 -21.99
CA ARG A 247 7.44 -4.72 -22.99
C ARG A 247 6.33 -3.69 -23.19
N SER A 248 6.08 -3.32 -24.45
CA SER A 248 4.90 -2.54 -24.83
C SER A 248 3.64 -3.23 -24.31
N LEU A 249 2.93 -2.54 -23.44
CA LEU A 249 1.65 -2.99 -22.89
C LEU A 249 0.64 -3.11 -24.04
N PRO A 250 -0.18 -4.16 -24.11
CA PRO A 250 -1.47 -4.03 -24.76
C PRO A 250 -2.17 -2.85 -24.10
N SER A 251 -2.67 -1.90 -24.88
CA SER A 251 -3.52 -0.84 -24.37
C SER A 251 -4.54 -1.47 -23.41
N ALA A 252 -4.61 -0.96 -22.17
CA ALA A 252 -5.59 -1.37 -21.16
C ALA A 252 -7.06 -1.33 -21.66
N ALA A 253 -7.28 -0.79 -22.87
CA ALA A 253 -8.51 -0.84 -23.64
C ALA A 253 -9.06 -2.25 -23.95
N GLY A 254 -8.29 -3.32 -23.76
CA GLY A 254 -8.71 -4.67 -24.15
C GLY A 254 -9.32 -5.56 -23.05
N ARG A 255 -9.19 -5.22 -21.75
CA ARG A 255 -9.66 -6.09 -20.66
C ARG A 255 -10.45 -5.40 -19.53
N TYR A 256 -10.61 -4.08 -19.58
CA TYR A 256 -11.52 -3.38 -18.68
C TYR A 256 -12.32 -2.35 -19.48
N THR A 257 -13.43 -2.80 -20.08
CA THR A 257 -14.46 -1.89 -20.57
C THR A 257 -15.13 -1.23 -19.37
N GLY A 258 -14.82 0.06 -19.16
CA GLY A 258 -15.55 0.93 -18.24
C GLY A 258 -14.95 0.99 -16.84
N TYR A 259 -14.88 2.22 -16.33
CA TYR A 259 -14.44 2.64 -15.00
C TYR A 259 -12.91 2.80 -14.84
N THR A 260 -12.45 4.06 -14.90
CA THR A 260 -11.35 4.51 -14.05
C THR A 260 -11.79 4.26 -12.61
N VAL A 261 -11.47 3.10 -12.06
CA VAL A 261 -11.75 2.79 -10.66
C VAL A 261 -10.76 3.60 -9.84
N VAL A 262 -11.16 4.80 -9.41
CA VAL A 262 -10.50 5.50 -8.32
C VAL A 262 -10.84 4.73 -7.06
N ILE A 263 -9.96 3.81 -6.67
CA ILE A 263 -10.10 3.09 -5.42
C ILE A 263 -9.84 4.07 -4.28
N LYS A 264 -10.91 4.50 -3.60
CA LYS A 264 -10.81 5.28 -2.36
C LYS A 264 -11.08 4.38 -1.18
N ILE A 265 -10.16 4.36 -0.21
CA ILE A 265 -10.27 3.56 1.01
C ILE A 265 -10.27 4.54 2.19
N GLY A 266 -11.42 4.72 2.85
CA GLY A 266 -11.50 5.62 4.00
C GLY A 266 -11.21 7.10 3.71
N SER A 267 -11.41 7.58 2.48
CA SER A 267 -11.14 8.98 2.14
C SER A 267 -12.04 9.95 2.91
N HIS A 268 -11.46 11.01 3.47
CA HIS A 268 -12.19 12.11 4.10
C HIS A 268 -12.82 13.03 3.06
N ASN A 269 -14.10 13.38 3.27
CA ASN A 269 -14.66 14.60 2.69
C ASN A 269 -14.40 15.74 3.68
N TYR A 270 -13.33 16.51 3.48
CA TYR A 270 -13.21 17.79 4.17
C TYR A 270 -14.33 18.70 3.64
N ARG A 271 -15.28 19.07 4.50
CA ARG A 271 -16.06 20.28 4.26
C ARG A 271 -15.11 21.45 4.51
N MET A 272 -14.83 22.20 3.44
CA MET A 272 -14.20 23.52 3.51
C MET A 272 -15.12 24.48 4.26
#